data_AF-A0A954LUF0-F1
#
_entry.id   AF-A0A954LUF0-F1
#
_cell.length_a   1.000
_cell.length_b   1.000
_cell.length_c   1.000
_cell.angle_alpha   90.00
_cell.angle_beta   90.00
_cell.angle_gamma   90.00
#
_symmetry.space_group_name_H-M   'P 1'
#
loop_
_entity.id
_entity.type
_entity.pdbx_description
1 polymer ?
#
loop_
_entity_poly.entity_id
_entity_poly.type
_entity_poly.pdbx_seq_one_letter_code
_entity_poly.pdbx_strand_id
1 'polypeptide(L)'
;MRYHFTLALAALTLLAFPTPRIADAHCQVPCGVYGDQRRFEEMLEDATTIAKAVDQINELAEKSDALSHNQLARWVATKEAHASNTQKIVAEYFLTQRIKDTNDRYVDQLKAAHAVMVAAMKCKQTVDPDAVKTLEKAILDLYRAYEGKEPDFDH
;
A
#
# COMPACT_ATOMS: atom_id res chain seq x y z
N MET A 1 10.22 54.32 30.38
CA MET A 1 10.03 54.33 28.92
C MET A 1 11.06 53.45 28.22
N ARG A 2 11.09 52.13 28.50
CA ARG A 2 12.13 51.21 27.98
C ARG A 2 11.68 49.75 27.77
N TYR A 3 10.37 49.46 27.73
CA TYR A 3 9.84 48.09 27.62
C TYR A 3 8.98 47.81 26.39
N HIS A 4 8.83 48.75 25.46
CA HIS A 4 7.95 48.57 24.29
C HIS A 4 8.69 48.12 23.01
N PHE A 5 10.02 48.00 23.02
CA PHE A 5 10.79 47.70 21.81
C PHE A 5 11.25 46.24 21.66
N THR A 6 11.04 45.38 22.66
CA THR A 6 11.46 43.97 22.63
C THR A 6 10.34 43.00 22.26
N LEU A 7 9.08 43.44 22.21
CA LEU A 7 7.93 42.58 21.89
C LEU A 7 7.64 42.45 20.39
N ALA A 8 8.20 43.32 19.54
CA ALA A 8 7.96 43.27 18.09
C ALA A 8 8.83 42.25 17.34
N LEU A 9 9.91 41.73 17.95
CA LEU A 9 10.82 40.79 17.29
C LEU A 9 10.47 39.31 17.54
N ALA A 10 9.63 39.01 18.53
CA ALA A 10 9.25 37.64 18.88
C ALA A 10 8.05 37.10 18.08
N ALA A 11 7.35 37.96 17.32
CA ALA A 11 6.14 37.58 16.59
C ALA A 11 6.39 37.13 15.14
N LEU A 12 7.63 37.25 14.62
CA LEU A 12 7.94 36.94 13.21
C LEU A 12 8.63 35.58 12.99
N THR A 13 8.93 34.83 14.04
CA THR A 13 9.70 33.57 13.94
C THR A 13 8.86 32.28 13.95
N LEU A 14 7.53 32.37 13.94
CA LEU A 14 6.65 31.18 14.04
C LEU A 14 6.13 30.61 12.70
N LEU A 15 6.55 31.14 11.54
CA LEU A 15 6.00 30.74 10.23
C LEU A 15 6.93 29.86 9.37
N ALA A 16 8.02 29.33 9.92
CA ALA A 16 8.99 28.52 9.17
C ALA A 16 9.14 27.09 9.72
N PHE A 17 8.04 26.46 10.15
CA PHE A 17 8.06 24.99 10.27
C PHE A 17 7.95 24.42 8.85
N PRO A 18 8.98 23.73 8.33
CA PRO A 18 8.81 22.95 7.12
C PRO A 18 7.76 21.90 7.43
N THR A 19 6.60 22.00 6.81
CA THR A 19 5.65 20.89 6.80
C THR A 19 6.40 19.69 6.26
N PRO A 20 6.33 18.51 6.91
CA PRO A 20 6.86 17.31 6.30
C PRO A 20 6.13 17.15 4.96
N ARG A 21 6.85 17.38 3.86
CA ARG A 21 6.38 16.91 2.56
C ARG A 21 6.40 15.40 2.71
N ILE A 22 5.22 14.80 2.79
CA ILE A 22 5.06 13.41 2.42
C ILE A 22 5.44 13.39 0.94
N ALA A 23 6.74 13.25 0.68
CA ALA A 23 7.29 13.03 -0.64
C ALA A 23 6.80 11.63 -0.97
N ASP A 24 5.68 11.60 -1.64
CA ASP A 24 5.09 10.35 -2.01
C ASP A 24 6.06 9.72 -3.03
N ALA A 25 6.73 8.65 -2.58
CA ALA A 25 7.85 8.01 -3.24
C ALA A 25 7.34 7.22 -4.46
N HIS A 26 6.71 7.94 -5.39
CA HIS A 26 5.99 7.46 -6.57
C HIS A 26 6.27 8.34 -7.80
N CYS A 27 7.14 9.36 -7.68
CA CYS A 27 7.28 10.42 -8.68
C CYS A 27 8.03 10.01 -9.96
N GLN A 28 8.57 8.77 -10.05
CA GLN A 28 9.33 8.24 -11.19
C GLN A 28 10.56 9.09 -11.63
N VAL A 29 10.86 10.17 -10.90
CA VAL A 29 12.08 10.97 -10.99
C VAL A 29 13.16 10.27 -10.17
N PRO A 30 14.45 10.28 -10.58
CA PRO A 30 15.56 9.74 -9.79
C PRO A 30 15.85 10.62 -8.57
N CYS A 31 14.91 10.70 -7.62
CA CYS A 31 14.99 11.54 -6.44
C CYS A 31 15.80 10.90 -5.29
N GLY A 32 16.08 9.60 -5.38
CA GLY A 32 16.82 8.86 -4.35
C GLY A 32 16.05 8.61 -3.05
N VAL A 33 14.78 8.98 -2.98
CA VAL A 33 13.92 8.81 -1.79
C VAL A 33 13.08 7.55 -1.96
N TYR A 34 13.38 6.54 -1.15
CA TYR A 34 12.68 5.25 -1.15
C TYR A 34 12.17 4.92 0.26
N GLY A 35 11.01 4.26 0.32
CA GLY A 35 10.36 3.82 1.54
C GLY A 35 9.85 2.42 1.33
N ASP A 36 10.77 1.48 1.07
CA ASP A 36 10.47 0.10 0.69
C ASP A 36 9.58 -0.59 1.74
N GLN A 37 9.96 -0.47 3.02
CA GLN A 37 9.20 -0.98 4.17
C GLN A 37 7.73 -0.51 4.15
N ARG A 38 7.53 0.81 4.00
CA ARG A 38 6.19 1.41 3.95
C ARG A 38 5.36 0.87 2.78
N ARG A 39 5.98 0.53 1.64
CA ARG A 39 5.25 -0.05 0.50
C ARG A 39 4.79 -1.47 0.78
N PHE A 40 5.52 -2.24 1.58
CA PHE A 40 5.03 -3.52 2.06
C PHE A 40 3.89 -3.37 3.07
N GLU A 41 4.03 -2.46 4.04
CA GLU A 41 2.96 -2.14 5.01
C GLU A 41 1.67 -1.70 4.30
N GLU A 42 1.80 -0.84 3.28
CA GLU A 42 0.66 -0.40 2.46
C GLU A 42 -0.02 -1.55 1.70
N MET A 43 0.76 -2.47 1.12
CA MET A 43 0.18 -3.66 0.47
C MET A 43 -0.50 -4.61 1.47
N LEU A 44 0.01 -4.72 2.70
CA LEU A 44 -0.62 -5.51 3.76
C LEU A 44 -1.91 -4.84 4.29
N GLU A 45 -1.94 -3.51 4.37
CA GLU A 45 -3.15 -2.74 4.69
C GLU A 45 -4.21 -2.88 3.57
N ASP A 46 -3.79 -2.84 2.31
CA ASP A 46 -4.64 -3.15 1.15
C ASP A 46 -5.25 -4.56 1.28
N ALA A 47 -4.43 -5.57 1.60
CA ALA A 47 -4.90 -6.94 1.80
C ALA A 47 -5.93 -7.05 2.94
N THR A 48 -5.70 -6.35 4.06
CA THR A 48 -6.65 -6.27 5.19
C THR A 48 -7.99 -5.65 4.76
N THR A 49 -7.94 -4.58 3.97
CA THR A 49 -9.15 -3.94 3.44
C THR A 49 -9.89 -4.82 2.45
N ILE A 50 -9.17 -5.56 1.61
CA ILE A 50 -9.74 -6.57 0.70
C ILE A 50 -10.43 -7.67 1.50
N ALA A 51 -9.82 -8.19 2.58
CA ALA A 51 -10.44 -9.20 3.45
C ALA A 51 -11.79 -8.71 3.99
N LYS A 52 -11.82 -7.51 4.54
CA LYS A 52 -13.06 -6.89 5.04
C LYS A 52 -14.10 -6.73 3.93
N ALA A 53 -13.70 -6.30 2.74
CA ALA A 53 -14.62 -6.17 1.62
C ALA A 53 -15.19 -7.51 1.18
N VAL A 54 -14.38 -8.57 1.16
CA VAL A 54 -14.82 -9.95 0.86
C VAL A 54 -15.88 -10.42 1.87
N ASP A 55 -15.62 -10.25 3.17
CA ASP A 55 -16.56 -10.63 4.23
C ASP A 55 -17.89 -9.87 4.10
N GLN A 56 -17.81 -8.56 3.85
CA GLN A 56 -19.00 -7.73 3.67
C GLN A 56 -19.79 -8.11 2.41
N ILE A 57 -19.13 -8.46 1.31
CA ILE A 57 -19.82 -8.92 0.10
C ILE A 57 -20.55 -10.24 0.38
N ASN A 58 -19.91 -11.20 1.07
CA ASN A 58 -20.55 -12.47 1.41
C ASN A 58 -21.77 -12.27 2.31
N GLU A 59 -21.70 -11.40 3.32
CA GLU A 59 -22.83 -11.10 4.21
C GLU A 59 -23.98 -10.38 3.47
N LEU A 60 -23.65 -9.41 2.60
CA LEU A 60 -24.65 -8.61 1.88
C LEU A 60 -25.31 -9.38 0.72
N ALA A 61 -24.63 -10.39 0.17
CA ALA A 61 -25.17 -11.21 -0.91
C ALA A 61 -26.41 -12.02 -0.51
N GLU A 62 -26.63 -12.23 0.79
CA GLU A 62 -27.82 -12.92 1.32
C GLU A 62 -29.04 -12.01 1.44
N LYS A 63 -28.87 -10.68 1.25
CA LYS A 63 -29.92 -9.67 1.42
C LYS A 63 -30.45 -9.21 0.06
N SER A 64 -31.74 -8.87 0.00
CA SER A 64 -32.43 -8.49 -1.26
C SER A 64 -32.90 -7.04 -1.30
N ASP A 65 -32.58 -6.22 -0.30
CA ASP A 65 -32.99 -4.82 -0.25
C ASP A 65 -32.03 -3.90 -1.04
N ALA A 66 -32.57 -2.78 -1.51
CA ALA A 66 -31.83 -1.84 -2.37
C ALA A 66 -30.60 -1.23 -1.69
N LEU A 67 -30.63 -1.03 -0.36
CA LEU A 67 -29.49 -0.48 0.35
C LEU A 67 -28.34 -1.51 0.41
N SER A 68 -28.65 -2.78 0.68
CA SER A 68 -27.67 -3.87 0.65
C SER A 68 -27.02 -4.02 -0.72
N HIS A 69 -27.79 -3.96 -1.82
CA HIS A 69 -27.22 -3.99 -3.17
C HIS A 69 -26.28 -2.80 -3.45
N ASN A 70 -26.63 -1.60 -3.00
CA ASN A 70 -25.75 -0.44 -3.12
C ASN A 70 -24.44 -0.61 -2.34
N GLN A 71 -24.49 -1.15 -1.11
CA GLN A 71 -23.28 -1.40 -0.34
C GLN A 71 -22.42 -2.53 -0.95
N LEU A 72 -23.05 -3.58 -1.47
CA LEU A 72 -22.34 -4.67 -2.16
C LEU A 72 -21.54 -4.12 -3.35
N ALA A 73 -22.16 -3.30 -4.20
CA ALA A 73 -21.48 -2.67 -5.33
C ALA A 73 -20.30 -1.80 -4.89
N ARG A 74 -20.43 -1.07 -3.77
CA ARG A 74 -19.34 -0.27 -3.20
C ARG A 74 -18.20 -1.15 -2.71
N TRP A 75 -18.48 -2.25 -2.01
CA TRP A 75 -17.44 -3.16 -1.53
C TRP A 75 -16.71 -3.86 -2.68
N VAL A 76 -17.40 -4.19 -3.78
CA VAL A 76 -16.74 -4.67 -5.01
C VAL A 76 -15.81 -3.61 -5.58
N ALA A 77 -16.26 -2.36 -5.71
CA ALA A 77 -15.39 -1.27 -6.19
C ALA A 77 -14.19 -1.03 -5.27
N THR A 78 -14.40 -1.06 -3.95
CA THR A 78 -13.34 -0.91 -2.95
C THR A 78 -12.30 -2.02 -3.07
N LYS A 79 -12.69 -3.31 -3.08
CA LYS A 79 -11.71 -4.41 -3.17
C LYS A 79 -10.90 -4.33 -4.47
N GLU A 80 -11.52 -3.93 -5.57
CA GLU A 80 -10.82 -3.77 -6.85
C GLU A 80 -9.82 -2.62 -6.85
N ALA A 81 -10.16 -1.49 -6.20
CA ALA A 81 -9.25 -0.37 -6.05
C ALA A 81 -8.00 -0.74 -5.24
N HIS A 82 -8.17 -1.38 -4.07
CA HIS A 82 -7.05 -1.81 -3.23
C HIS A 82 -6.18 -2.88 -3.92
N ALA A 83 -6.80 -3.87 -4.58
CA ALA A 83 -6.05 -4.85 -5.36
C ALA A 83 -5.30 -4.21 -6.54
N SER A 84 -5.86 -3.16 -7.15
CA SER A 84 -5.17 -2.39 -8.20
C SER A 84 -4.01 -1.57 -7.65
N ASN A 85 -4.15 -0.99 -6.46
CA ASN A 85 -3.07 -0.25 -5.79
C ASN A 85 -1.89 -1.17 -5.50
N THR A 86 -2.13 -2.37 -4.96
CA THR A 86 -1.09 -3.38 -4.77
C THR A 86 -0.37 -3.73 -6.08
N GLN A 87 -1.11 -3.96 -7.18
CA GLN A 87 -0.49 -4.19 -8.49
C GLN A 87 0.34 -3.00 -8.97
N LYS A 88 -0.13 -1.77 -8.73
CA LYS A 88 0.55 -0.54 -9.09
C LYS A 88 1.84 -0.35 -8.29
N ILE A 89 1.83 -0.61 -6.99
CA ILE A 89 3.04 -0.60 -6.15
C ILE A 89 4.07 -1.58 -6.71
N VAL A 90 3.68 -2.81 -6.99
CA VAL A 90 4.63 -3.79 -7.54
C VAL A 90 5.16 -3.35 -8.90
N ALA A 91 4.29 -2.93 -9.82
CA ALA A 91 4.68 -2.54 -11.17
C ALA A 91 5.53 -1.27 -11.21
N GLU A 92 5.05 -0.19 -10.61
CA GLU A 92 5.66 1.13 -10.73
C GLU A 92 6.77 1.39 -9.73
N TYR A 93 6.78 0.72 -8.57
CA TYR A 93 7.79 0.92 -7.54
C TYR A 93 8.84 -0.18 -7.58
N PHE A 94 8.42 -1.43 -7.35
CA PHE A 94 9.37 -2.53 -7.23
C PHE A 94 10.00 -2.90 -8.56
N LEU A 95 9.21 -3.20 -9.58
CA LEU A 95 9.70 -3.72 -10.86
C LEU A 95 10.49 -2.68 -11.67
N THR A 96 10.08 -1.42 -11.66
CA THR A 96 10.71 -0.38 -12.51
C THR A 96 11.76 0.46 -11.79
N GLN A 97 11.70 0.58 -10.45
CA GLN A 97 12.62 1.45 -9.70
C GLN A 97 13.58 0.67 -8.80
N ARG A 98 13.10 -0.35 -8.07
CA ARG A 98 13.87 -0.98 -6.99
C ARG A 98 14.61 -2.25 -7.38
N ILE A 99 13.94 -3.19 -8.06
CA ILE A 99 14.53 -4.45 -8.50
C ILE A 99 15.51 -4.16 -9.65
N LYS A 100 16.77 -4.56 -9.48
CA LYS A 100 17.84 -4.37 -10.47
C LYS A 100 18.20 -5.70 -11.11
N ASP A 101 18.43 -5.67 -12.40
CA ASP A 101 18.91 -6.81 -13.20
C ASP A 101 20.30 -7.30 -12.78
N THR A 102 21.10 -6.42 -12.18
CA THR A 102 22.41 -6.74 -11.60
C THR A 102 22.36 -7.41 -10.22
N ASN A 103 21.18 -7.58 -9.62
CA ASN A 103 21.05 -8.25 -8.33
C ASN A 103 21.13 -9.77 -8.51
N ASP A 104 21.95 -10.46 -7.73
CA ASP A 104 22.06 -11.93 -7.78
C ASP A 104 20.73 -12.67 -7.52
N ARG A 105 19.77 -11.99 -6.87
CA ARG A 105 18.42 -12.48 -6.58
C ARG A 105 17.35 -11.97 -7.54
N TYR A 106 17.75 -11.35 -8.66
CA TYR A 106 16.84 -10.71 -9.61
C TYR A 106 15.67 -11.62 -10.04
N VAL A 107 15.98 -12.86 -10.43
CA VAL A 107 14.96 -13.82 -10.89
C VAL A 107 13.97 -14.18 -9.77
N ASP A 108 14.45 -14.34 -8.54
CA ASP A 108 13.59 -14.67 -7.41
C ASP A 108 12.69 -13.50 -7.02
N GLN A 109 13.24 -12.28 -7.04
CA GLN A 109 12.48 -11.04 -6.82
C GLN A 109 11.41 -10.85 -7.89
N LEU A 110 11.73 -11.09 -9.17
CA LEU A 110 10.75 -11.02 -10.26
C LEU A 110 9.61 -12.03 -10.09
N LYS A 111 9.93 -13.28 -9.76
CA LYS A 111 8.92 -14.33 -9.54
C LYS A 111 8.00 -13.98 -8.38
N ALA A 112 8.56 -13.51 -7.27
CA ALA A 112 7.78 -13.10 -6.10
C ALA A 112 6.90 -11.88 -6.41
N ALA A 113 7.43 -10.87 -7.10
CA ALA A 113 6.69 -9.69 -7.51
C ALA A 113 5.50 -10.06 -8.43
N HIS A 114 5.75 -10.92 -9.42
CA HIS A 114 4.69 -11.43 -10.29
C HIS A 114 3.62 -12.21 -9.50
N ALA A 115 4.02 -13.03 -8.52
CA ALA A 115 3.08 -13.77 -7.67
C ALA A 115 2.14 -12.83 -6.90
N VAL A 116 2.64 -11.71 -6.36
CA VAL A 116 1.81 -10.68 -5.72
C VAL A 116 0.78 -10.11 -6.71
N MET A 117 1.21 -9.74 -7.92
CA MET A 117 0.31 -9.17 -8.93
C MET A 117 -0.80 -10.13 -9.36
N VAL A 118 -0.49 -11.43 -9.47
CA VAL A 118 -1.47 -12.48 -9.80
C VAL A 118 -2.44 -12.71 -8.64
N ALA A 119 -1.95 -12.78 -7.40
CA ALA A 119 -2.80 -12.95 -6.22
C ALA A 119 -3.74 -11.75 -6.03
N ALA A 120 -3.24 -10.52 -6.25
CA ALA A 120 -4.05 -9.31 -6.20
C ALA A 120 -5.14 -9.32 -7.29
N MET A 121 -4.80 -9.71 -8.52
CA MET A 121 -5.79 -9.92 -9.58
C MET A 121 -6.86 -10.94 -9.16
N LYS A 122 -6.46 -12.05 -8.52
CA LYS A 122 -7.41 -13.07 -8.09
C LYS A 122 -8.41 -12.53 -7.07
N CYS A 123 -7.96 -11.68 -6.14
CA CYS A 123 -8.84 -11.00 -5.17
C CYS A 123 -9.91 -10.11 -5.84
N LYS A 124 -9.64 -9.56 -7.02
CA LYS A 124 -10.66 -8.84 -7.82
C LYS A 124 -11.76 -9.76 -8.32
N GLN A 125 -11.40 -10.99 -8.68
CA GLN A 125 -12.29 -11.92 -9.38
C GLN A 125 -13.14 -12.79 -8.45
N THR A 126 -12.78 -12.91 -7.17
CA THR A 126 -13.44 -13.81 -6.22
C THR A 126 -13.90 -13.12 -4.95
N VAL A 127 -14.69 -13.83 -4.15
CA VAL A 127 -15.11 -13.50 -2.77
C VAL A 127 -14.72 -14.62 -1.79
N ASP A 128 -13.75 -15.45 -2.18
CA ASP A 128 -13.16 -16.48 -1.35
C ASP A 128 -12.08 -15.87 -0.43
N PRO A 129 -12.23 -15.92 0.91
CA PRO A 129 -11.23 -15.42 1.84
C PRO A 129 -9.83 -16.03 1.66
N ASP A 130 -9.72 -17.26 1.13
CA ASP A 130 -8.42 -17.90 0.91
C ASP A 130 -7.61 -17.22 -0.20
N ALA A 131 -8.26 -16.51 -1.13
CA ALA A 131 -7.56 -15.67 -2.09
C ALA A 131 -6.83 -14.51 -1.42
N VAL A 132 -7.39 -13.94 -0.34
CA VAL A 132 -6.77 -12.84 0.40
C VAL A 132 -5.58 -13.33 1.21
N LYS A 133 -5.70 -14.50 1.86
CA LYS A 133 -4.56 -15.16 2.52
C LYS A 133 -3.43 -15.45 1.55
N THR A 134 -3.76 -15.84 0.32
CA THR A 134 -2.77 -16.06 -0.74
C THR A 134 -2.06 -14.76 -1.13
N LEU A 135 -2.78 -13.64 -1.21
CA LEU A 135 -2.20 -12.33 -1.45
C LEU A 135 -1.27 -11.90 -0.31
N GLU A 136 -1.71 -11.99 0.94
CA GLU A 136 -0.91 -11.67 2.12
C GLU A 136 0.39 -12.48 2.14
N LYS A 137 0.29 -13.80 1.96
CA LYS A 137 1.46 -14.67 1.86
C LYS A 137 2.40 -14.25 0.74
N ALA A 138 1.87 -13.93 -0.45
CA ALA A 138 2.70 -13.50 -1.58
C ALA A 138 3.44 -12.19 -1.27
N ILE A 139 2.81 -11.25 -0.56
CA ILE A 139 3.44 -9.98 -0.14
C ILE A 139 4.61 -10.26 0.82
N LEU A 140 4.40 -11.13 1.81
CA LEU A 140 5.45 -11.53 2.76
C LEU A 140 6.59 -12.31 2.06
N ASP A 141 6.27 -13.15 1.08
CA ASP A 141 7.27 -13.86 0.29
C ASP A 141 8.08 -12.90 -0.60
N LEU A 142 7.44 -11.87 -1.17
CA LEU A 142 8.16 -10.79 -1.84
C LEU A 142 9.07 -10.04 -0.87
N TYR A 143 8.63 -9.74 0.35
CA TYR A 143 9.49 -9.13 1.37
C TYR A 143 10.74 -9.97 1.61
N ARG A 144 10.58 -11.28 1.87
CA ARG A 144 11.71 -12.20 2.05
C ARG A 144 12.62 -12.25 0.83
N ALA A 145 12.04 -12.31 -0.37
CA ALA A 145 12.76 -12.30 -1.64
C ALA A 145 13.53 -10.99 -1.87
N TYR A 146 13.01 -9.87 -1.37
CA TYR A 146 13.55 -8.54 -1.53
C TYR A 146 14.62 -8.22 -0.48
N GLU A 147 14.28 -8.32 0.80
CA GLU A 147 15.13 -7.95 1.94
C GLU A 147 16.11 -9.07 2.35
N GLY A 148 15.78 -10.34 2.09
CA GLY A 148 16.60 -11.48 2.52
C GLY A 148 16.55 -11.79 4.01
N LYS A 149 15.49 -11.32 4.69
CA LYS A 149 15.22 -11.55 6.10
C LYS A 149 13.72 -11.77 6.31
N GLU A 150 13.35 -12.26 7.49
CA GLU A 150 11.94 -12.35 7.87
C GLU A 150 11.31 -10.97 8.05
N PRO A 151 10.00 -10.83 7.75
CA PRO A 151 9.26 -9.60 7.99
C PRO A 151 9.22 -9.22 9.46
N ASP A 152 9.48 -7.94 9.72
CA ASP A 152 9.36 -7.29 11.03
C ASP A 152 8.42 -6.10 10.85
N PHE A 153 7.12 -6.39 10.87
CA PHE A 153 6.07 -5.39 10.81
C PHE A 153 5.46 -5.29 12.19
N ASP A 154 5.52 -4.11 12.81
CA ASP A 154 4.82 -3.85 14.06
C ASP A 154 3.30 -4.01 13.82
N HIS A 155 2.66 -4.85 14.62
CA HIS A 155 1.22 -5.08 14.60
C HIS A 155 0.48 -4.08 15.49
#